data_AF-A0AAU9CAS9-F1
#
_entry.id   AF-A0AAU9CAS9-F1
#
_cell.length_a   1.000
_cell.length_b   1.000
_cell.length_c   1.000
_cell.angle_alpha   90.00
_cell.angle_beta   90.00
_cell.angle_gamma   90.00
#
_symmetry.space_group_name_H-M   'P 1'
#
loop_
_entity.id
_entity.type
_entity.pdbx_description
1 polymer ?
#
loop_
_entity_poly.entity_id
_entity_poly.type
_entity_poly.pdbx_seq_one_letter_code
_entity_poly.pdbx_strand_id
1 'polypeptide(L)'
;MITRDLTSSKSRDIVLDPFGGSGSTLIACEKSGRRARLIELDPRYVDVIVRRWQEYTGSEAVLEGSGESLEEIAALRTAEATA
;
A
#
# COMPACT_ATOMS: atom_id res chain seq x y z
N MET A 1 3.32 5.93 1.86
CA MET A 1 2.94 4.97 2.90
C MET A 1 1.43 4.84 2.84
N ILE A 2 0.91 3.68 2.41
CA ILE A 2 -0.55 3.46 2.30
C ILE A 2 -1.01 2.84 3.61
N THR A 3 -1.75 3.59 4.42
CA THR A 3 -2.27 3.13 5.71
C THR A 3 -3.79 3.17 5.67
N ARG A 4 -4.41 2.01 5.53
CA ARG A 4 -5.81 1.87 5.93
C ARG A 4 -5.85 1.78 7.45
N ASP A 5 -6.34 2.83 8.12
CA ASP A 5 -6.69 2.77 9.55
C ASP A 5 -8.21 2.69 9.72
N LEU A 6 -8.68 1.51 10.13
CA LEU A 6 -10.04 1.31 10.64
C LEU A 6 -9.94 0.61 12.01
N THR A 7 -10.47 1.32 12.99
CA THR A 7 -10.20 1.33 14.44
C THR A 7 -10.50 0.04 15.23
N SER A 8 -9.80 -0.03 16.39
CA SER A 8 -10.22 -0.59 17.70
C SER A 8 -10.21 -2.11 17.97
N SER A 9 -9.77 -2.42 19.20
CA SER A 9 -9.76 -3.68 19.94
C SER A 9 -8.52 -4.61 19.81
N LYS A 10 -7.83 -4.69 20.96
CA LYS A 10 -6.78 -5.56 21.54
C LYS A 10 -6.31 -6.89 20.88
N SER A 11 -6.41 -7.13 19.57
CA SER A 11 -5.87 -8.36 18.95
C SER A 11 -5.38 -8.19 17.49
N ARG A 12 -4.73 -7.07 17.16
CA ARG A 12 -4.22 -6.78 15.81
C ARG A 12 -2.78 -6.26 15.86
N ASP A 13 -1.82 -7.18 15.99
CA ASP A 13 -0.40 -6.83 15.84
C ASP A 13 -0.15 -6.23 14.46
N ILE A 14 0.71 -5.21 14.43
CA ILE A 14 1.24 -4.64 13.21
C ILE A 14 2.45 -5.48 12.79
N VAL A 15 2.42 -6.01 11.58
CA VAL A 15 3.57 -6.67 10.94
C VAL A 15 4.30 -5.62 10.12
N LEU A 16 5.53 -5.30 10.51
CA LEU A 16 6.43 -4.43 9.76
C LEU A 16 7.25 -5.27 8.78
N ASP A 17 7.26 -4.86 7.52
CA ASP A 17 8.10 -5.43 6.48
C ASP A 17 8.93 -4.31 5.83
N PRO A 18 10.22 -4.18 6.18
CA PRO A 18 11.07 -3.13 5.65
C PRO A 18 11.50 -3.38 4.19
N PHE A 19 11.19 -4.56 3.62
CA PHE A 19 11.54 -4.95 2.26
C PHE A 19 10.30 -5.52 1.56
N GLY A 20 9.34 -4.64 1.27
CA GLY A 20 8.02 -5.02 0.78
C GLY A 20 8.02 -5.93 -0.45
N GLY A 21 9.01 -5.79 -1.34
CA GLY A 21 9.26 -6.67 -2.47
C GLY A 21 8.01 -6.88 -3.32
N SER A 22 7.52 -8.12 -3.38
CA SER A 22 6.30 -8.46 -4.14
C SER A 22 4.98 -8.24 -3.39
N GLY A 23 5.02 -7.79 -2.12
CA GLY A 23 3.85 -7.54 -1.28
C GLY A 23 3.26 -8.79 -0.62
N SER A 24 4.01 -9.89 -0.52
CA SER A 24 3.52 -11.14 0.07
C SER A 24 3.07 -10.97 1.53
N THR A 25 3.82 -10.22 2.33
CA THR A 25 3.49 -9.93 3.73
C THR A 25 2.18 -9.18 3.87
N LEU A 26 1.92 -8.22 2.96
CA LEU A 26 0.67 -7.46 2.94
C LEU A 26 -0.54 -8.37 2.69
N ILE A 27 -0.47 -9.24 1.69
CA ILE A 27 -1.54 -10.19 1.37
C ILE A 27 -1.75 -11.21 2.50
N ALA A 28 -0.68 -11.69 3.13
CA ALA A 28 -0.77 -12.60 4.27
C ALA A 28 -1.45 -11.94 5.48
N CYS A 29 -1.15 -10.65 5.73
CA CYS A 29 -1.79 -9.89 6.79
C CYS A 29 -3.27 -9.64 6.50
N GLU A 30 -3.62 -9.28 5.27
CA GLU A 30 -5.01 -9.11 4.83
C GLU A 30 -5.81 -10.40 5.03
N LYS A 31 -5.27 -11.55 4.59
CA LYS A 31 -5.90 -12.86 4.76
C LYS A 31 -6.09 -13.27 6.24
N SER A 32 -5.18 -12.85 7.11
CA SER A 32 -5.21 -13.17 8.55
C SER A 32 -5.90 -12.11 9.39
N GLY A 33 -6.45 -11.04 8.78
CA GLY A 33 -7.10 -9.94 9.49
C GLY A 33 -6.14 -9.05 10.30
N ARG A 34 -4.83 -9.16 10.06
CA ARG A 34 -3.76 -8.39 10.70
C ARG A 34 -3.45 -7.13 9.89
N ARG A 35 -2.76 -6.17 10.53
CA ARG A 35 -2.33 -4.94 9.87
C ARG A 35 -0.88 -5.09 9.42
N ALA A 36 -0.57 -4.73 8.17
CA ALA A 36 0.79 -4.65 7.67
C ALA A 36 1.25 -3.19 7.50
N ARG A 37 2.56 -2.97 7.61
CA ARG A 37 3.25 -1.74 7.23
C ARG A 37 4.47 -2.12 6.41
N LEU A 38 4.51 -1.70 5.15
CA LEU A 38 5.57 -2.05 4.21
C LEU A 38 6.40 -0.81 3.90
N ILE A 39 7.72 -1.00 3.79
CA ILE A 39 8.65 -0.04 3.20
C ILE A 39 9.24 -0.68 1.97
N GLU A 40 9.31 0.07 0.88
CA GLU A 40 9.96 -0.36 -0.35
C GLU A 40 10.66 0.84 -0.98
N LEU A 41 11.88 0.62 -1.46
CA LEU A 41 12.74 1.68 -1.99
C LEU A 41 12.48 1.92 -3.47
N ASP A 42 12.23 0.85 -4.22
CA ASP A 42 11.98 0.97 -5.66
C ASP A 42 10.51 1.33 -5.91
N PRO A 43 10.23 2.52 -6.49
CA PRO A 43 8.87 2.96 -6.76
C PRO A 43 8.10 2.00 -7.69
N ARG A 44 8.78 1.25 -8.56
CA ARG A 44 8.14 0.25 -9.42
C ARG A 44 7.55 -0.89 -8.60
N TYR A 45 8.26 -1.32 -7.56
CA TYR A 45 7.77 -2.34 -6.64
C TYR A 45 6.66 -1.80 -5.74
N VAL A 46 6.71 -0.53 -5.35
CA VAL A 46 5.56 0.12 -4.67
C VAL A 46 4.30 -0.02 -5.52
N ASP A 47 4.34 0.34 -6.80
CA ASP A 47 3.17 0.24 -7.70
C ASP A 47 2.66 -1.21 -7.83
N VAL A 48 3.58 -2.17 -7.93
CA VAL A 48 3.24 -3.61 -7.96
C VAL A 48 2.53 -4.04 -6.68
N ILE A 49 3.05 -3.66 -5.51
CA ILE A 49 2.46 -4.01 -4.20
C ILE A 49 1.04 -3.44 -4.09
N VAL A 50 0.85 -2.18 -4.48
CA VAL A 50 -0.45 -1.50 -4.41
C VAL A 50 -1.45 -2.17 -5.33
N ARG A 51 -1.12 -2.36 -6.62
CA ARG A 51 -2.00 -3.03 -7.59
C ARG A 51 -2.40 -4.41 -7.12
N ARG A 52 -1.44 -5.20 -6.65
CA ARG A 52 -1.69 -6.55 -6.13
C ARG A 52 -2.66 -6.54 -4.94
N TRP A 53 -2.55 -5.58 -4.03
CA TRP A 53 -3.47 -5.46 -2.91
C TRP A 53 -4.87 -5.00 -3.34
N GLN A 54 -4.97 -4.06 -4.28
CA GLN A 54 -6.27 -3.64 -4.84
C GLN A 54 -6.97 -4.81 -5.55
N GLU A 55 -6.24 -5.59 -6.35
CA GLU A 55 -6.76 -6.79 -7.01
C GLU A 55 -7.24 -7.84 -6.00
N TYR A 56 -6.51 -8.03 -4.90
CA TYR A 56 -6.86 -9.01 -3.88
C TYR A 56 -8.09 -8.59 -3.05
N THR A 57 -8.22 -7.31 -2.72
CA THR A 57 -9.26 -6.80 -1.82
C THR A 57 -10.47 -6.20 -2.53
N GLY A 58 -10.34 -5.87 -3.82
CA GLY A 58 -11.29 -5.05 -4.57
C GLY A 58 -11.40 -3.60 -4.07
N SER A 59 -10.48 -3.17 -3.20
CA SER A 59 -10.49 -1.82 -2.63
C SER A 59 -9.53 -0.90 -3.38
N GLU A 60 -9.87 0.38 -3.39
CA GLU A 60 -9.01 1.43 -3.92
C GLU A 60 -8.00 1.88 -2.85
N ALA A 61 -6.75 2.06 -3.29
CA ALA A 61 -5.64 2.50 -2.48
C ALA A 61 -5.44 4.00 -2.67
N VAL A 62 -5.38 4.71 -1.56
CA VAL A 62 -5.20 6.17 -1.52
C VAL A 62 -3.92 6.53 -0.79
N LEU A 63 -3.28 7.62 -1.21
CA LEU A 63 -2.14 8.17 -0.50
C LEU A 63 -2.59 8.83 0.81
N GLU A 64 -2.02 8.35 1.91
CA GLU A 64 -2.23 8.96 3.23
C GLU A 64 -1.75 10.41 3.19
N GLY A 65 -2.63 11.34 3.56
CA GLY A 65 -2.37 12.78 3.57
C GLY A 65 -3.12 13.54 2.47
N SER A 66 -2.92 13.18 1.20
CA SER A 66 -3.58 13.87 0.06
C SER A 66 -4.91 13.22 -0.34
N GLY A 67 -5.08 11.92 -0.11
CA GLY A 67 -6.28 11.19 -0.49
C GLY A 67 -6.35 10.81 -1.97
N GLU A 68 -5.31 11.12 -2.74
CA GLU A 68 -5.23 10.83 -4.19
C GLU A 68 -5.09 9.33 -4.44
N SER A 69 -5.66 8.85 -5.55
CA SER A 69 -5.55 7.47 -6.00
C SER A 69 -4.17 7.17 -6.60
N LEU A 70 -3.86 5.88 -6.80
CA LEU A 70 -2.62 5.46 -7.45
C LEU A 70 -2.49 6.06 -8.86
N GLU A 71 -3.58 6.14 -9.61
CA GLU A 71 -3.64 6.66 -10.98
C GLU A 71 -3.36 8.16 -11.01
N GLU A 72 -3.94 8.92 -10.08
CA GLU A 72 -3.72 10.37 -9.95
C GLU A 72 -2.25 10.66 -9.64
N ILE A 73 -1.66 9.92 -8.71
CA ILE A 73 -0.24 10.05 -8.35
C ILE A 73 0.68 9.64 -9.50
N ALA A 74 0.34 8.57 -10.21
CA ALA A 74 1.11 8.14 -11.37
C ALA A 74 1.09 9.22 -12.47
N ALA A 75 -0.05 9.88 -12.69
CA ALA A 75 -0.16 10.98 -13.65
C ALA A 75 0.68 12.19 -13.24
N LEU A 76 0.62 12.60 -11.97
CA LEU A 76 1.43 13.70 -11.42
C LEU A 76 2.93 13.45 -11.57
N ARG A 77 3.41 12.27 -11.20
CA ARG A 77 4.83 11.89 -11.32
C ARG A 77 5.31 11.85 -12.77
N THR A 78 4.44 11.43 -13.69
CA THR A 78 4.76 11.44 -15.11
C THR A 78 4.89 12.87 -15.63
N ALA A 79 4.01 13.77 -15.20
CA ALA A 79 4.07 15.19 -15.57
C ALA A 79 5.35 15.87 -15.02
N GLU A 80 5.71 15.61 -13.76
CA GLU A 80 6.95 16.12 -13.15
C GLU A 80 8.22 15.61 -13.84
N ALA A 81 8.24 14.35 -14.29
CA ALA A 81 9.40 13.79 -14.99
C ALA A 81 9.59 14.32 -16.42
N THR A 82 8.55 14.94 -17.00
CA THR A 82 8.58 15.52 -18.36
C THR A 82 8.82 17.04 -18.39
N ALA A 83 8.85 17.69 -17.23
CA ALA A 83 9.11 19.11 -17.06
C ALA A 83 10.61 19.39 -16.80
#